data_AF-A0A3B8QQ94-F1
#
_entry.id   AF-A0A3B8QQ94-F1
#
_cell.length_a   1.000
_cell.length_b   1.000
_cell.length_c   1.000
_cell.angle_alpha   90.00
_cell.angle_beta   90.00
_cell.angle_gamma   90.00
#
_symmetry.space_group_name_H-M   'P 1'
#
loop_
_entity.id
_entity.type
_entity.pdbx_description
1 polymer ?
#
loop_
_entity_poly.entity_id
_entity_poly.type
_entity_poly.pdbx_seq_one_letter_code
_entity_poly.pdbx_strand_id
1 'polypeptide(L)' 'MAKFYKIWLIFDPRRVFVAQGVFLFLLAAMIHLVLLSTDHFNWFELAAKSAQ' A
#
# COMPACT_ATOMS: atom_id res chain seq x y z
N MET A 1 35.49 -5.62 -0.21
CA MET A 1 34.35 -6.39 -0.75
C MET A 1 33.30 -6.51 0.35
N ALA A 2 32.22 -5.72 0.26
CA ALA A 2 31.19 -5.69 1.31
C ALA A 2 30.54 -7.08 1.45
N LYS A 3 30.58 -7.62 2.67
CA LYS A 3 30.07 -8.96 3.00
C LYS A 3 28.54 -8.93 3.08
N PHE A 4 27.88 -8.77 1.95
CA PHE A 4 26.41 -8.70 1.83
C PHE A 4 25.68 -9.98 2.26
N TYR A 5 26.39 -11.11 2.43
CA TYR A 5 25.81 -12.37 2.89
C TYR A 5 25.34 -12.33 4.37
N LYS A 6 25.84 -11.39 5.18
CA LYS A 6 25.39 -11.23 6.58
C LYS A 6 23.99 -10.65 6.71
N ILE A 7 23.47 -9.98 5.67
CA ILE A 7 22.11 -9.43 5.70
C ILE A 7 21.07 -10.53 5.91
N TRP A 8 21.34 -11.74 5.39
CA TRP A 8 20.50 -12.94 5.51
C TRP A 8 20.51 -13.62 6.88
N LEU A 9 21.43 -13.23 7.78
CA LEU A 9 21.50 -13.75 9.15
C LEU A 9 20.64 -12.93 10.14
N ILE A 10 20.24 -11.72 9.75
CA ILE A 10 19.45 -10.78 10.58
C ILE A 10 18.06 -10.59 9.98
N PHE A 11 17.97 -10.56 8.65
CA PHE A 11 16.72 -10.43 7.94
C PHE A 11 16.25 -11.78 7.43
N ASP A 12 15.28 -12.38 8.13
CA ASP A 12 14.55 -13.54 7.62
C ASP A 12 13.91 -13.16 6.27
N PRO A 13 14.30 -13.78 5.15
CA PRO A 13 13.86 -13.35 3.83
C PRO A 13 12.35 -13.31 3.67
N ARG A 14 11.65 -14.25 4.31
CA ARG A 14 10.19 -14.27 4.36
C ARG A 14 9.62 -12.98 4.95
N ARG A 15 10.20 -12.50 6.05
CA ARG A 15 9.72 -11.30 6.74
C ARG A 15 10.01 -10.03 5.94
N VAL A 16 11.13 -9.96 5.23
CA VAL A 16 11.44 -8.81 4.36
C VAL A 16 10.47 -8.74 3.18
N PHE A 17 10.18 -9.86 2.51
CA PHE A 17 9.20 -9.87 1.42
C PHE A 17 7.78 -9.53 1.91
N VAL A 18 7.38 -10.04 3.07
CA VAL A 18 6.09 -9.69 3.68
C VAL A 18 6.07 -8.22 4.11
N ALA A 19 7.14 -7.70 4.71
CA ALA A 19 7.22 -6.29 5.11
C ALA A 19 7.16 -5.36 3.89
N GLN A 20 7.87 -5.68 2.80
CA GLN A 20 7.76 -4.94 1.53
C GLN A 20 6.33 -5.00 0.97
N GLY A 21 5.72 -6.18 0.89
CA GLY A 21 4.36 -6.35 0.38
C GLY A 21 3.32 -5.59 1.21
N VAL A 22 3.39 -5.69 2.55
CA VAL A 22 2.49 -4.98 3.47
C VAL A 22 2.72 -3.47 3.42
N PHE A 23 3.98 -3.02 3.32
CA PHE A 23 4.30 -1.60 3.20
C PHE A 23 3.72 -0.99 1.93
N LEU A 24 3.91 -1.62 0.78
CA LEU A 24 3.34 -1.18 -0.49
C LEU A 24 1.81 -1.19 -0.46
N PHE A 25 1.21 -2.23 0.13
CA PHE A 25 -0.25 -2.35 0.24
C PHE A 25 -0.85 -1.26 1.13
N LEU A 26 -0.27 -1.01 2.30
CA LEU A 26 -0.69 0.07 3.21
C LEU A 26 -0.60 1.43 2.53
N LEU A 27 0.50 1.68 1.81
CA LEU A 27 0.71 2.93 1.10
C LEU A 27 -0.32 3.13 -0.02
N ALA A 28 -0.61 2.07 -0.79
CA ALA A 28 -1.67 2.10 -1.79
C ALA A 28 -3.04 2.36 -1.14
N ALA A 29 -3.40 1.62 -0.09
CA ALA A 29 -4.68 1.81 0.60
C ALA A 29 -4.83 3.23 1.17
N MET A 30 -3.77 3.79 1.75
CA MET A 30 -3.79 5.18 2.25
C MET A 30 -4.07 6.18 1.14
N ILE A 31 -3.44 6.05 -0.03
CA ILE A 31 -3.69 6.92 -1.19
C ILE A 31 -5.14 6.79 -1.67
N HIS A 32 -5.67 5.56 -1.76
CA HIS A 32 -7.05 5.34 -2.21
C HIS A 32 -8.08 5.92 -1.22
N LEU A 33 -7.85 5.75 0.08
CA LEU A 33 -8.73 6.30 1.12
C LEU A 33 -8.70 7.83 1.12
N VAL A 34 -7.54 8.45 0.90
CA VAL A 34 -7.44 9.91 0.75
C VAL A 34 -8.14 10.39 -0.52
N LEU A 35 -7.99 9.69 -1.66
CA LEU A 35 -8.72 10.02 -2.90
C LEU A 35 -10.23 9.91 -2.72
N LEU A 36 -10.72 8.85 -2.06
CA LEU A 36 -12.13 8.70 -1.69
C LEU A 36 -12.57 9.69 -0.60
N SER A 37 -11.66 10.33 0.12
CA SER A 37 -12.04 11.42 1.02
C SER A 37 -12.13 12.77 0.29
N THR A 38 -11.72 12.85 -0.98
CA THR A 38 -11.81 14.08 -1.78
C THR A 38 -13.07 14.09 -2.65
N ASP A 39 -13.87 15.16 -2.48
CA ASP A 39 -15.12 15.48 -3.18
C ASP A 39 -15.08 15.23 -4.71
N HIS A 40 -13.91 15.42 -5.34
CA HIS A 40 -13.73 15.34 -6.78
C HIS A 40 -13.51 13.94 -7.35
N PHE A 41 -13.02 12.98 -6.54
CA PHE A 41 -12.73 11.60 -6.98
C PHE A 41 -13.59 10.55 -6.28
N ASN A 42 -14.62 11.00 -5.55
CA ASN A 42 -15.61 10.15 -4.91
C ASN A 42 -16.53 9.47 -5.94
N TRP A 43 -16.03 8.40 -6.57
CA TRP A 43 -16.84 7.60 -7.49
C TRP A 43 -18.05 6.95 -6.81
N PHE A 44 -18.01 6.75 -5.49
CA PHE A 44 -19.17 6.29 -4.71
C PHE A 44 -20.29 7.34 -4.68
N GLU A 45 -19.95 8.62 -4.54
CA GLU A 45 -20.92 9.71 -4.60
C GLU A 45 -21.47 9.88 -6.02
N LEU A 46 -20.61 9.75 -7.04
CA LEU A 46 -21.02 9.79 -8.43
C LEU A 46 -22.02 8.67 -8.78
N ALA A 47 -21.76 7.44 -8.30
CA ALA A 47 -22.65 6.29 -8.48
C ALA A 47 -23.99 6.48 -7.73
N ALA A 48 -23.94 6.99 -6.49
CA ALA A 48 -25.14 7.28 -5.71
C ALA A 48 -26.00 8.38 -6.36
N LYS A 49 -25.38 9.43 -6.92
CA LYS A 49 -26.06 10.53 -7.61
C LYS A 49 -26.61 10.14 -8.99
N SER A 50 -25.97 9.18 -9.68
CA SER A 50 -26.49 8.64 -10.95
C SER A 50 -27.69 7.71 -10.79
N ALA A 51 -27.97 7.24 -9.57
CA ALA A 51 -29.10 6.36 -9.28
C ALA A 51 -30.39 7.12 -8.89
N GLN A 52 -30.33 8.45 -8.82
CA GLN A 52 -31.47 9.35 -8.58
C GLN A 52 -31.87 10.06 -9.88
#